data_AF-A0A961QUU2-F1
#
_entry.id   AF-A0A961QUU2-F1
#
_cell.length_a   1.000
_cell.length_b   1.000
_cell.length_c   1.000
_cell.angle_alpha   90.00
_cell.angle_beta   90.00
_cell.angle_gamma   90.00
#
_symmetry.space_group_name_H-M   'P 1'
#
loop_
_entity.id
_entity.type
_entity.pdbx_description
1 polymer ?
#
loop_
_entity_poly.entity_id
_entity_poly.type
_entity_poly.pdbx_seq_one_letter_code
_entity_poly.pdbx_strand_id
1 'polypeptide(L)' 'IPFNEWPGAPYQRSDWERIEAFADIVFKAGYASPIRTPRGEDIMAACGQLKSATERGRKSAARIAAETAGG' A
#
# COMPACT_ATOMS: atom_id res chain seq x y z
N ILE A 1 -6.98 7.54 -3.31
CA ILE A 1 -6.64 6.91 -2.01
C ILE A 1 -5.63 7.84 -1.36
N PRO A 2 -5.89 8.38 -0.16
CA PRO A 2 -4.88 9.13 0.58
C PRO A 2 -3.64 8.25 0.77
N PHE A 3 -2.45 8.78 0.51
CA PHE A 3 -1.20 8.02 0.64
C PHE A 3 -0.99 7.62 2.10
N ASN A 4 -0.63 6.36 2.37
CA ASN A 4 -0.30 5.91 3.72
C ASN A 4 1.22 5.92 3.86
N GLU A 5 1.73 6.86 4.66
CA GLU A 5 3.17 7.06 4.80
C GLU A 5 3.83 5.89 5.52
N TRP A 6 5.11 5.67 5.24
CA TRP A 6 5.96 4.74 5.98
C TRP A 6 7.36 5.33 6.15
N PRO A 7 8.14 4.86 7.14
CA PRO A 7 9.49 5.38 7.37
C PRO A 7 10.38 5.28 6.12
N GLY A 8 10.92 6.42 5.69
CA GLY A 8 11.77 6.51 4.49
C GLY A 8 11.01 6.57 3.16
N ALA A 9 9.68 6.69 3.17
CA ALA A 9 8.93 6.98 1.95
C ALA A 9 9.40 8.31 1.34
N PRO A 10 9.60 8.38 0.01
CA PRO A 10 10.02 9.62 -0.66
C PRO A 10 8.86 10.60 -0.89
N TYR A 11 7.65 10.26 -0.44
CA TYR A 11 6.42 11.01 -0.67
C TYR A 11 5.65 11.17 0.63
N GLN A 12 4.74 12.14 0.64
CA GLN A 12 3.87 12.47 1.76
C GLN A 12 2.40 12.46 1.32
N ARG A 13 1.50 12.28 2.28
CA ARG A 13 0.07 12.40 2.07
C ARG A 13 -0.27 13.84 1.68
N SER A 14 -1.08 13.99 0.63
CA SER A 14 -1.63 15.30 0.28
C SER A 14 -2.60 15.78 1.35
N ASP A 15 -2.63 17.10 1.56
CA ASP A 15 -3.61 17.75 2.44
C ASP A 15 -5.04 17.40 2.05
N TRP A 16 -5.93 17.37 3.04
CA TRP A 16 -7.29 16.91 2.85
C TRP A 16 -8.05 17.78 1.84
N GLU A 17 -7.89 19.11 1.87
CA GLU A 17 -8.54 20.00 0.91
C GLU A 17 -8.09 19.70 -0.53
N ARG A 18 -6.82 19.31 -0.72
CA ARG A 18 -6.28 18.96 -2.04
C ARG A 18 -6.84 17.62 -2.54
N ILE A 19 -7.02 16.66 -1.65
CA ILE A 19 -7.61 15.35 -1.98
C ILE A 19 -9.07 15.55 -2.41
N GLU A 20 -9.85 16.33 -1.65
CA GLU A 20 -11.24 16.64 -1.97
C GLU A 20 -11.37 17.40 -3.28
N ALA A 21 -10.58 18.46 -3.48
CA ALA A 21 -10.59 19.21 -4.74
C ALA A 21 -10.29 18.34 -5.96
N PHE A 22 -9.34 17.40 -5.84
CA PHE A 22 -9.02 16.46 -6.90
C PHE A 22 -10.17 15.48 -7.16
N ALA A 23 -10.76 14.90 -6.11
CA ALA A 23 -11.91 14.00 -6.24
C ALA A 23 -13.09 14.70 -6.93
N ASP A 24 -13.35 15.96 -6.58
CA ASP A 24 -14.40 16.79 -7.18
C ASP A 24 -14.16 17.05 -8.67
N ILE A 25 -12.93 17.32 -9.09
CA ILE A 25 -12.58 17.52 -10.50
C ILE A 25 -12.95 16.27 -11.31
N VAL A 26 -12.54 15.10 -10.82
CA VAL A 26 -12.77 13.81 -11.51
C VAL A 26 -14.26 13.45 -11.49
N PHE A 27 -14.95 13.73 -10.39
CA PHE A 27 -16.41 13.58 -10.29
C PHE A 27 -17.18 14.46 -11.26
N LYS A 28 -16.82 15.75 -11.37
CA LYS A 28 -17.43 16.70 -12.32
C LYS A 28 -17.21 16.31 -13.77
N ALA A 29 -16.14 15.56 -14.07
CA ALA A 29 -15.91 14.97 -15.38
C ALA A 29 -16.77 13.72 -15.67
N GLY A 30 -17.65 13.31 -14.74
CA GLY A 30 -18.59 12.20 -14.90
C GLY A 30 -18.09 10.86 -14.34
N TYR A 31 -16.96 10.84 -13.63
CA TYR A 31 -16.39 9.60 -13.08
C TYR A 31 -16.57 9.53 -11.55
N ALA A 32 -17.24 8.47 -11.08
CA ALA A 32 -17.40 8.23 -9.64
C ALA A 32 -16.03 8.15 -8.95
N SER A 33 -15.78 9.07 -8.01
CA SER A 33 -14.45 9.28 -7.41
C SER A 33 -14.48 9.27 -5.88
N PRO A 34 -14.92 8.17 -5.23
CA PRO A 34 -14.96 8.11 -3.77
C PRO A 34 -13.55 8.08 -3.18
N ILE A 35 -13.32 8.91 -2.17
CA ILE A 35 -12.10 8.89 -1.38
C ILE A 35 -12.15 7.69 -0.43
N ARG A 36 -11.17 6.78 -0.53
CA ARG A 36 -11.08 5.62 0.36
C ARG A 36 -10.51 6.03 1.72
N THR A 37 -11.25 5.81 2.80
CA THR A 37 -10.76 5.99 4.16
C THR A 37 -9.63 4.99 4.46
N PRO A 38 -8.45 5.46 4.91
CA PRO A 38 -7.40 4.57 5.40
C PRO A 38 -7.91 3.69 6.55
N ARG A 39 -7.48 2.42 6.57
CA ARG A 39 -7.79 1.45 7.63
C ARG A 39 -6.50 0.77 8.06
N GLY A 40 -6.28 0.65 9.37
CA GLY A 40 -5.10 0.00 9.94
C GLY A 40 -3.81 0.81 9.83
N GLU A 41 -3.89 2.13 9.64
CA GLU A 41 -2.71 3.00 9.56
C GLU A 41 -1.99 3.12 10.91
N ASP A 42 -2.77 3.12 12.00
CA ASP A 42 -2.32 3.09 13.40
C ASP A 42 -1.46 1.86 13.74
N ILE A 43 -1.61 0.78 12.96
CA ILE A 43 -0.86 -0.48 13.12
C ILE A 43 0.05 -0.81 11.92
N MET A 44 0.37 0.18 11.07
CA MET A 44 1.21 -0.02 9.86
C MET A 44 0.70 -1.12 8.91
N ALA A 45 -0.62 -1.28 8.83
CA ALA A 45 -1.29 -2.30 8.02
C ALA A 45 -2.18 -1.71 6.92
N ALA A 46 -2.19 -0.39 6.75
CA ALA A 46 -2.89 0.22 5.63
C ALA A 46 -2.22 -0.18 4.30
N CYS A 47 -2.95 0.02 3.20
CA CYS A 47 -2.43 -0.31 1.86
C CYS A 47 -1.06 0.33 1.63
N GLY A 48 -0.05 -0.47 1.28
CA GLY A 48 1.33 -0.02 1.04
C GLY A 48 2.26 -0.07 2.26
N GLN A 49 1.74 -0.21 3.48
CA GLN A 49 2.56 -0.22 4.71
C GLN A 49 3.03 -1.62 5.13
N LEU A 50 2.43 -2.67 4.56
CA LEU A 50 2.78 -4.06 4.89
C LEU A 50 4.19 -4.42 4.41
N LYS A 51 5.17 -4.28 5.31
CA LYS A 51 6.53 -4.79 5.14
C LYS A 51 6.81 -5.82 6.23
N SER A 52 7.21 -7.03 5.83
CA SER A 52 7.64 -8.04 6.79
C SER A 52 8.97 -7.61 7.41
N ALA A 53 9.04 -7.54 8.74
CA ALA A 53 10.30 -7.39 9.47
C ALA A 53 11.20 -8.64 9.36
N THR A 54 10.67 -9.73 8.80
CA THR A 54 11.41 -10.98 8.65
C THR A 54 12.44 -10.87 7.54
N GLU A 55 13.71 -10.89 7.91
CA GLU A 55 14.80 -11.15 6.98
C GLU A 55 14.76 -12.61 6.53
N ARG A 56 14.07 -12.88 5.42
CA ARG A 56 14.15 -14.19 4.77
C ARG A 56 15.38 -14.22 3.89
N GLY A 57 16.38 -14.99 4.30
CA GLY A 57 17.47 -15.39 3.41
C GLY A 57 16.90 -16.01 2.13
N ARG A 58 17.46 -15.63 0.98
CA ARG A 58 17.03 -16.17 -0.32
C ARG A 58 17.24 -17.70 -0.30
N LYS A 59 16.16 -18.49 -0.37
CA LYS A 59 16.30 -19.94 -0.49
C LYS A 59 16.96 -20.26 -1.84
N SER A 60 17.91 -21.20 -1.84
CA SER A 60 18.48 -21.69 -3.10
C SER A 60 17.40 -22.38 -3.93
N ALA A 61 17.51 -22.29 -5.26
CA ALA A 61 16.56 -22.95 -6.16
C ALA A 61 16.45 -24.46 -5.88
N ALA A 62 17.56 -25.10 -5.51
CA ALA A 62 17.59 -26.50 -5.10
C ALA A 62 16.73 -26.80 -3.86
N ARG A 63 16.76 -25.92 -2.85
CA ARG A 63 15.93 -26.07 -1.64
C ARG A 63 14.44 -25.85 -1.91
N ILE A 64 14.11 -24.91 -2.79
CA ILE A 64 12.72 -24.68 -3.21
C ILE A 64 12.20 -25.92 -3.94
N ALA A 65 12.96 -26.46 -4.91
CA ALA A 65 12.59 -27.65 -5.67
C ALA A 65 12.40 -28.89 -4.78
N ALA A 66 13.27 -29.11 -3.79
CA ALA A 66 13.15 -30.22 -2.86
C ALA A 66 11.90 -30.13 -1.96
N GLU A 67 11.54 -28.92 -1.51
CA GLU A 67 10.35 -28.70 -0.68
C GLU A 67 9.04 -28.82 -1.49
N THR A 68 9.02 -28.38 -2.76
CA THR A 68 7.81 -28.46 -3.62
C THR A 68 7.58 -29.86 -4.20
N ALA A 69 8.63 -30.67 -4.37
CA ALA A 69 8.50 -32.05 -4.87
C ALA A 69 8.08 -33.06 -3.79
N GLY A 70 8.08 -32.67 -2.51
CA GLY A 70 7.77 -33.54 -1.37
C GLY A 70 6.36 -33.41 -0.80
N GLY A 71 5.50 -32.56 -1.38
CA GLY A 71 4.09 -32.38 -0.99
C GLY A 71 3.17 -32.58 -2.18
#